data_AF-A0A3C1K9Z5-F1
#
_entry.id   AF-A0A3C1K9Z5-F1
#
_cell.length_a   1.000
_cell.length_b   1.000
_cell.length_c   1.000
_cell.angle_alpha   90.00
_cell.angle_beta   90.00
_cell.angle_gamma   90.00
#
_symmetry.space_group_name_H-M   'P 1'
#
loop_
_entity.id
_entity.type
_entity.pdbx_description
1 polymer ?
#
loop_
_entity_poly.entity_id
_entity_poly.type
_entity_poly.pdbx_seq_one_letter_code
_entity_poly.pdbx_strand_id
1 'polypeptide(L)'
;MLGSTAWLSSPSCSMSAAPPCIAPSTVCVRRRRSGRSAVPGSAWNVVSFRAPSHDNRYSCVMNVTEAAAALGVSERRVRALVQSERVAARKVDGVWQLDSLPTVRSRRPLSAASRTALSEALTNRALGSLTGQERARTAERVRQLRESADPGALLVDWWGFATEANDLGSQLARHAVEGSGDFVAETIRSRPTEYLRDPADLADVVSSERAIQGWSRQQLAAIAGVDGDVVLQIERARSVPSPGRILKVLAALNIEASALPDVVLT
;
A
#
# COMPACT_ATOMS: atom_id res chain seq x y z
N MET A 1 -22.31 -57.71 -3.72
CA MET A 1 -22.82 -57.69 -2.34
C MET A 1 -22.31 -56.44 -1.67
N LEU A 2 -23.24 -55.57 -1.25
CA LEU A 2 -23.19 -54.56 -0.17
C LEU A 2 -21.89 -53.73 -0.06
N GLY A 3 -21.82 -52.44 -0.36
CA GLY A 3 -22.80 -51.37 -0.16
C GLY A 3 -22.24 -50.42 0.89
N SER A 4 -22.01 -49.14 0.56
CA SER A 4 -22.14 -48.02 1.51
C SER A 4 -21.92 -46.68 0.82
N THR A 5 -23.02 -45.97 0.65
CA THR A 5 -23.20 -44.58 0.23
C THR A 5 -23.27 -43.70 1.48
N ALA A 6 -22.43 -42.66 1.58
CA ALA A 6 -22.49 -41.62 2.61
C ALA A 6 -22.50 -40.25 1.90
N TRP A 7 -23.67 -39.68 1.66
CA TRP A 7 -24.32 -38.59 2.43
C TRP A 7 -23.62 -37.23 2.28
N LEU A 8 -24.18 -36.44 1.35
CA LEU A 8 -23.99 -35.00 1.17
C LEU A 8 -24.78 -34.27 2.27
N SER A 9 -24.09 -33.51 3.12
CA SER A 9 -24.71 -32.56 4.06
C SER A 9 -24.35 -31.14 3.64
N SER A 10 -25.32 -30.45 3.05
CA SER A 10 -25.27 -29.01 2.78
C SER A 10 -25.40 -28.21 4.08
N PRO A 11 -24.55 -27.23 4.37
CA PRO A 11 -24.79 -26.29 5.46
C PRO A 11 -25.78 -25.20 5.02
N SER A 12 -26.80 -25.00 5.86
CA SER A 12 -27.83 -23.97 5.79
C SER A 12 -27.24 -22.55 5.82
N CYS A 13 -27.64 -21.71 4.86
CA CYS A 13 -27.44 -20.27 4.89
C CYS A 13 -28.37 -19.62 5.92
N SER A 14 -27.83 -19.22 7.06
CA SER A 14 -28.49 -18.35 8.03
C SER A 14 -28.45 -16.90 7.53
N MET A 15 -29.58 -16.35 7.09
CA MET A 15 -29.70 -14.92 6.81
C MET A 15 -29.65 -14.14 8.14
N SER A 16 -28.52 -13.47 8.39
CA SER A 16 -28.38 -12.53 9.50
C SER A 16 -29.00 -11.18 9.09
N ALA A 17 -30.02 -10.76 9.83
CA ALA A 17 -30.68 -9.47 9.67
C ALA A 17 -29.69 -8.31 9.87
N ALA A 18 -29.73 -7.35 8.94
CA ALA A 18 -28.97 -6.11 9.03
C ALA A 18 -29.55 -5.19 10.14
N PRO A 19 -28.71 -4.52 10.94
CA PRO A 19 -29.16 -3.50 11.89
C PRO A 19 -29.63 -2.23 11.14
N PRO A 20 -30.61 -1.48 11.69
CA PRO A 20 -31.10 -0.26 11.07
C PRO A 20 -30.04 0.84 11.08
N CYS A 21 -29.75 1.41 9.90
CA CYS A 21 -28.95 2.61 9.75
C CYS A 21 -29.68 3.80 10.39
N ILE A 22 -29.17 4.29 11.52
CA ILE A 22 -29.56 5.58 12.10
C ILE A 22 -28.87 6.67 11.28
N ALA A 23 -29.62 7.37 10.43
CA ALA A 23 -29.13 8.53 9.71
C ALA A 23 -28.96 9.72 10.68
N PRO A 24 -27.81 10.42 10.69
CA PRO A 24 -27.69 11.68 11.42
C PRO A 24 -28.55 12.75 10.74
N SER A 25 -29.40 13.39 11.54
CA SER A 25 -30.26 14.48 11.12
C SER A 25 -29.43 15.73 10.85
N THR A 26 -29.04 15.96 9.60
CA THR A 26 -28.42 17.22 9.17
C THR A 26 -29.49 18.31 9.11
N VAL A 27 -29.48 19.20 10.10
CA VAL A 27 -30.33 20.41 10.12
C VAL A 27 -29.74 21.44 9.17
N CYS A 28 -30.30 21.58 7.97
CA CYS A 28 -29.96 22.68 7.05
C CYS A 28 -30.76 23.94 7.39
N VAL A 29 -30.12 24.92 8.04
CA VAL A 29 -30.70 26.26 8.24
C VAL A 29 -30.60 27.07 6.94
N ARG A 30 -31.75 27.31 6.30
CA ARG A 30 -31.87 28.10 5.06
C ARG A 30 -31.91 29.61 5.37
N ARG A 31 -30.85 30.36 5.02
CA ARG A 31 -30.84 31.83 5.11
C ARG A 31 -31.59 32.44 3.91
N ARG A 32 -32.73 33.11 4.16
CA ARG A 32 -33.45 33.93 3.17
C ARG A 32 -32.63 35.20 2.89
N ARG A 33 -32.36 35.51 1.62
CA ARG A 33 -32.03 36.87 1.17
C ARG A 33 -33.07 37.33 0.16
N SER A 34 -33.78 38.38 0.53
CA SER A 34 -34.64 39.21 -0.30
C SER A 34 -33.79 40.19 -1.11
N GLY A 35 -34.14 40.39 -2.39
CA GLY A 35 -33.58 41.48 -3.20
C GLY A 35 -33.97 41.38 -4.68
N ARG A 36 -34.98 42.17 -5.08
CA ARG A 36 -35.40 42.45 -6.46
C ARG A 36 -34.29 43.19 -7.22
N SER A 37 -34.16 42.99 -8.53
CA SER A 37 -34.71 43.90 -9.56
C SER A 37 -34.33 43.44 -10.97
N ALA A 38 -35.19 43.76 -11.94
CA ALA A 38 -35.09 43.43 -13.35
C ALA A 38 -34.67 44.67 -14.17
N VAL A 39 -33.84 44.47 -15.21
CA VAL A 39 -33.77 45.29 -16.44
C VAL A 39 -33.28 44.40 -17.61
N PRO A 40 -33.88 44.48 -18.81
CA PRO A 40 -33.44 43.75 -20.00
C PRO A 40 -32.49 44.59 -20.86
N GLY A 41 -31.51 43.96 -21.51
CA GLY A 41 -30.61 44.64 -22.44
C GLY A 41 -29.48 43.74 -22.91
N SER A 42 -29.67 43.15 -24.08
CA SER A 42 -28.80 42.23 -24.80
C SER A 42 -27.42 42.80 -25.17
N ALA A 43 -26.36 42.13 -24.73
CA ALA A 43 -25.04 42.10 -25.36
C ALA A 43 -24.34 40.79 -24.95
N TRP A 44 -24.03 39.94 -25.92
CA TRP A 44 -23.28 38.70 -25.71
C TRP A 44 -21.81 39.02 -25.45
N ASN A 45 -21.49 39.36 -24.20
CA ASN A 45 -20.12 39.26 -23.71
C ASN A 45 -19.85 37.79 -23.41
N VAL A 46 -18.79 37.25 -24.02
CA VAL A 46 -18.17 35.99 -23.61
C VAL A 46 -17.60 36.21 -22.21
N VAL A 47 -18.46 36.08 -21.20
CA VAL A 47 -18.06 35.93 -19.82
C VAL A 47 -17.47 34.53 -19.73
N SER A 48 -16.15 34.45 -19.65
CA SER A 48 -15.48 33.24 -19.20
C SER A 48 -16.11 32.83 -17.87
N PHE A 49 -16.95 31.79 -17.90
CA PHE A 49 -17.41 31.12 -16.71
C PHE A 49 -16.18 30.50 -16.05
N ARG A 50 -15.56 31.24 -15.14
CA ARG A 50 -14.69 30.65 -14.14
C ARG A 50 -15.61 29.75 -13.33
N ALA A 51 -15.50 28.45 -13.54
CA ALA A 51 -16.19 27.47 -12.72
C ALA A 51 -15.99 27.88 -11.25
N PRO A 52 -17.05 27.93 -10.42
CA PRO A 52 -16.87 28.15 -9.00
C PRO A 52 -15.90 27.08 -8.52
N SER A 53 -14.74 27.51 -8.03
CA SER A 53 -13.79 26.64 -7.36
C SER A 53 -14.56 25.92 -6.25
N HIS A 54 -14.71 24.60 -6.39
CA HIS A 54 -15.20 23.70 -5.35
C HIS A 54 -14.19 23.61 -4.18
N ASP A 55 -13.66 24.75 -3.75
CA ASP A 55 -12.91 24.89 -2.50
C ASP A 55 -13.87 25.25 -1.35
N ASN A 56 -15.14 24.82 -1.47
CA ASN A 56 -16.06 24.76 -0.35
C ASN A 56 -15.70 23.49 0.44
N ARG A 57 -14.55 23.55 1.11
CA ARG A 57 -14.14 22.60 2.14
C ARG A 57 -15.25 22.59 3.17
N TYR A 58 -16.10 21.57 3.10
CA TYR A 58 -16.84 21.13 4.27
C TYR A 58 -15.80 20.67 5.29
N SER A 59 -15.23 21.61 6.06
CA SER A 59 -14.54 21.26 7.29
C SER A 59 -15.62 20.66 8.18
N CYS A 60 -15.73 19.33 8.20
CA CYS A 60 -16.54 18.63 9.18
C CYS A 60 -15.85 18.84 10.52
N VAL A 61 -16.27 19.90 11.19
CA VAL A 61 -15.73 20.24 12.49
C VAL A 61 -16.35 19.26 13.49
N MET A 62 -15.60 18.25 13.90
CA MET A 62 -16.05 17.24 14.85
C MET A 62 -15.70 17.65 16.27
N ASN A 63 -16.59 17.37 17.22
CA ASN A 63 -16.25 17.52 18.64
C ASN A 63 -15.39 16.35 19.13
N VAL A 64 -14.76 16.49 20.30
CA VAL A 64 -13.89 15.44 20.89
C VAL A 64 -14.61 14.11 21.11
N THR A 65 -15.91 14.14 21.44
CA THR A 65 -16.71 12.94 21.71
C THR A 65 -17.04 12.18 20.42
N GLU A 66 -17.43 12.90 19.36
CA GLU A 66 -17.63 12.37 18.01
C GLU A 66 -16.32 11.81 17.44
N ALA A 67 -15.22 12.51 17.66
CA ALA A 67 -13.89 12.05 17.31
C ALA A 67 -13.51 10.76 18.06
N ALA A 68 -13.76 10.70 19.37
CA ALA A 68 -13.49 9.51 20.17
C ALA A 68 -14.29 8.29 19.65
N ALA A 69 -15.57 8.48 19.34
CA ALA A 69 -16.43 7.45 18.77
C ALA A 69 -15.96 7.00 17.38
N ALA A 70 -15.65 7.95 16.49
CA ALA A 70 -15.17 7.67 15.13
C ALA A 70 -13.82 6.93 15.12
N LEU A 71 -12.94 7.23 16.07
CA LEU A 71 -11.63 6.62 16.22
C LEU A 71 -11.65 5.33 17.08
N GLY A 72 -12.77 5.02 17.74
CA GLY A 72 -12.82 3.91 18.70
C GLY A 72 -11.84 4.05 19.87
N VAL A 73 -11.54 5.27 20.31
CA VAL A 73 -10.62 5.55 21.44
C VAL A 73 -11.32 6.36 22.53
N SER A 74 -10.73 6.44 23.73
CA SER A 74 -11.28 7.27 24.80
C SER A 74 -11.11 8.77 24.53
N GLU A 75 -12.03 9.61 25.02
CA GLU A 75 -11.92 11.07 24.91
C GLU A 75 -10.60 11.61 25.50
N ARG A 76 -10.14 11.02 26.62
CA ARG A 76 -8.85 11.36 27.24
C ARG A 76 -7.70 11.20 26.23
N ARG A 77 -7.73 10.16 25.40
CA ARG A 77 -6.73 9.91 24.37
C ARG A 77 -6.80 10.96 23.26
N VAL A 78 -8.00 11.34 22.81
CA VAL A 78 -8.19 12.41 21.82
C VAL A 78 -7.65 13.74 22.34
N ARG A 79 -7.94 14.10 23.61
CA ARG A 79 -7.40 15.33 24.23
C ARG A 79 -5.87 15.31 24.32
N ALA A 80 -5.26 14.15 24.61
CA ALA A 80 -3.80 14.01 24.61
C ALA A 80 -3.19 14.16 23.20
N LEU A 81 -3.90 13.72 22.14
CA LEU A 81 -3.48 13.93 20.75
C LEU A 81 -3.54 15.41 20.36
N VAL A 82 -4.57 16.13 20.81
CA VAL A 82 -4.67 17.59 20.63
C VAL A 82 -3.54 18.30 21.38
N GLN A 83 -3.29 17.94 22.63
CA GLN A 83 -2.21 18.54 23.44
C GLN A 83 -0.81 18.26 22.89
N SER A 84 -0.63 17.17 22.14
CA SER A 84 0.65 16.84 21.49
C SER A 84 0.74 17.36 20.05
N GLU A 85 -0.18 18.24 19.64
CA GLU A 85 -0.22 18.89 18.32
C GLU A 85 -0.28 17.89 17.14
N ARG A 86 -0.68 16.64 17.41
CA ARG A 86 -0.83 15.61 16.36
C ARG A 86 -2.15 15.70 15.62
N VAL A 87 -3.06 16.53 16.12
CA VAL A 87 -4.40 16.74 15.58
C VAL A 87 -4.68 18.23 15.61
N ALA A 88 -4.95 18.81 14.45
CA ALA A 88 -5.37 20.20 14.35
C ALA A 88 -6.74 20.34 15.02
N ALA A 89 -6.76 21.09 16.12
CA ALA A 89 -7.98 21.39 16.84
C ALA A 89 -7.95 22.83 17.32
N ARG A 90 -9.14 23.43 17.34
CA ARG A 90 -9.38 24.78 17.82
C ARG A 90 -10.43 24.75 18.92
N LYS A 91 -10.35 25.70 19.85
CA LYS A 91 -11.35 25.84 20.91
C LYS A 91 -12.37 26.89 20.49
N VAL A 92 -13.62 26.49 20.29
CA VAL A 92 -14.74 27.37 19.90
C VAL A 92 -15.83 27.22 20.96
N ASP A 93 -16.24 28.34 21.56
CA ASP A 93 -17.25 28.38 22.63
C ASP A 93 -16.98 27.43 23.80
N GLY A 94 -15.71 27.27 24.16
CA GLY A 94 -15.29 26.39 25.26
C GLY A 94 -15.18 24.91 24.88
N VAL A 95 -15.60 24.52 23.67
CA VAL A 95 -15.55 23.14 23.16
C VAL A 95 -14.38 22.97 22.19
N TRP A 96 -13.66 21.86 22.31
CA TRP A 96 -12.62 21.50 21.35
C TRP A 96 -13.27 20.96 20.07
N GLN A 97 -12.95 21.62 18.97
CA GLN A 97 -13.38 21.34 17.62
C GLN A 97 -12.17 20.85 16.83
N LEU A 98 -12.23 19.63 16.31
CA LEU A 98 -11.18 19.02 15.50
C LEU A 98 -11.44 19.37 14.03
N ASP A 99 -10.42 19.88 13.36
CA ASP A 99 -10.50 20.21 11.94
C ASP A 99 -10.36 18.95 11.07
N SER A 100 -9.67 17.93 11.58
CA SER A 100 -9.55 16.62 10.97
C SER A 100 -9.31 15.52 12.01
N LEU A 101 -9.74 14.30 11.72
CA LEU A 101 -9.43 13.14 12.54
C LEU A 101 -8.06 12.56 12.14
N PRO A 102 -7.18 12.23 13.10
CA PRO A 102 -6.00 11.44 12.78
C PRO A 102 -6.47 10.05 12.35
N THR A 103 -5.95 9.53 11.25
CA THR A 103 -6.18 8.13 10.90
C THR A 103 -5.69 7.24 12.05
N VAL A 104 -6.60 6.51 12.71
CA VAL A 104 -6.23 5.59 13.79
C VAL A 104 -5.28 4.57 13.20
N ARG A 105 -4.02 4.59 13.65
CA ARG A 105 -3.09 3.53 13.29
C ARG A 105 -3.53 2.25 13.95
N SER A 106 -3.80 1.25 13.13
CA SER A 106 -4.17 -0.08 13.62
C SER A 106 -2.97 -0.82 14.22
N ARG A 107 -1.74 -0.42 13.86
CA ARG A 107 -0.51 -1.12 14.28
C ARG A 107 0.57 -0.18 14.80
N ARG A 108 1.52 -0.77 15.51
CA ARG A 108 2.77 -0.10 15.90
C ARG A 108 3.60 0.12 14.63
N PRO A 109 4.13 1.34 14.39
CA PRO A 109 5.05 1.59 13.29
C PRO A 109 6.27 0.68 13.34
N LEU A 110 6.85 0.41 12.17
CA LEU A 110 8.08 -0.35 12.04
C LEU A 110 9.24 0.34 12.78
N SER A 111 10.15 -0.47 13.33
CA SER A 111 11.41 0.04 13.89
C SER A 111 12.23 0.73 12.80
N ALA A 112 13.14 1.63 13.19
CA ALA A 112 14.01 2.32 12.24
C ALA A 112 14.81 1.33 11.36
N ALA A 113 15.41 0.30 11.97
CA ALA A 113 16.13 -0.74 11.23
C ALA A 113 15.26 -1.49 10.21
N SER A 114 14.03 -1.87 10.57
CA SER A 114 13.11 -2.51 9.62
C SER A 114 12.65 -1.59 8.49
N ARG A 115 12.58 -0.27 8.73
CA ARG A 115 12.28 0.72 7.69
C ARG A 115 13.46 0.87 6.73
N THR A 116 14.68 0.98 7.24
CA THR A 116 15.90 0.99 6.42
C THR A 116 16.00 -0.26 5.54
N ALA A 117 15.86 -1.45 6.12
CA ALA A 117 15.90 -2.71 5.37
C ALA A 117 14.82 -2.80 4.27
N LEU A 118 13.61 -2.30 4.56
CA LEU A 118 12.53 -2.26 3.57
C LEU A 118 12.79 -1.22 2.48
N SER A 119 13.30 -0.04 2.82
CA SER A 119 13.67 0.99 1.84
C SER A 119 14.80 0.54 0.92
N GLU A 120 15.82 -0.11 1.46
CA GLU A 120 16.90 -0.72 0.68
C GLU A 120 16.33 -1.80 -0.25
N ALA A 121 15.45 -2.68 0.25
CA ALA A 121 14.80 -3.70 -0.57
C ALA A 121 13.93 -3.11 -1.68
N LEU A 122 13.25 -1.99 -1.45
CA LEU A 122 12.46 -1.31 -2.49
C LEU A 122 13.35 -0.61 -3.52
N THR A 123 14.48 -0.05 -3.08
CA THR A 123 15.41 0.69 -3.93
C THR A 123 16.21 -0.26 -4.82
N ASN A 124 16.84 -1.26 -4.21
CA ASN A 124 17.73 -2.19 -4.88
C ASN A 124 17.01 -3.43 -5.43
N ARG A 125 15.73 -3.61 -5.09
CA ARG A 125 14.91 -4.80 -5.47
C ARG A 125 15.55 -6.13 -5.08
N ALA A 126 16.45 -6.06 -4.11
CA ALA A 126 17.32 -7.12 -3.70
C ALA A 126 17.30 -7.22 -2.18
N LEU A 127 17.42 -8.45 -1.69
CA LEU A 127 17.48 -8.78 -0.27
C LEU A 127 18.86 -9.35 0.10
N GLY A 128 19.87 -9.19 -0.75
CA GLY A 128 21.21 -9.75 -0.59
C GLY A 128 21.93 -9.30 0.68
N SER A 129 21.70 -8.07 1.13
CA SER A 129 22.26 -7.55 2.38
C SER A 129 21.61 -8.17 3.64
N LEU A 130 20.43 -8.77 3.51
CA LEU A 130 19.65 -9.28 4.63
C LEU A 130 19.82 -10.80 4.78
N THR A 131 19.86 -11.27 6.03
CA THR A 131 20.00 -12.70 6.34
C THR A 131 18.89 -13.21 7.23
N GLY A 132 18.68 -14.53 7.22
CA GLY A 132 17.81 -15.26 8.15
C GLY A 132 16.39 -14.68 8.26
N GLN A 133 16.00 -14.39 9.51
CA GLN A 133 14.64 -13.95 9.82
C GLN A 133 14.34 -12.53 9.33
N GLU A 134 15.35 -11.65 9.25
CA GLU A 134 15.17 -10.30 8.74
C GLU A 134 14.82 -10.32 7.25
N ARG A 135 15.57 -11.09 6.46
CA ARG A 135 15.27 -11.32 5.04
C ARG A 135 13.85 -11.81 4.83
N ALA A 136 13.42 -12.82 5.60
CA ALA A 136 12.07 -13.37 5.49
C ALA A 136 10.97 -12.34 5.84
N ARG A 137 11.16 -11.56 6.90
CA ARG A 137 10.18 -10.51 7.28
C ARG A 137 10.12 -9.38 6.27
N THR A 138 11.26 -8.96 5.71
CA THR A 138 11.29 -7.90 4.70
C THR A 138 10.69 -8.38 3.39
N ALA A 139 10.99 -9.61 2.96
CA ALA A 139 10.36 -10.24 1.80
C ALA A 139 8.83 -10.26 1.92
N GLU A 140 8.32 -10.70 3.07
CA GLU A 140 6.88 -10.74 3.36
C GLU A 140 6.24 -9.34 3.30
N ARG A 141 6.91 -8.30 3.79
CA ARG A 141 6.40 -6.92 3.70
C ARG A 141 6.39 -6.39 2.28
N VAL A 142 7.43 -6.67 1.50
CA VAL A 142 7.46 -6.31 0.06
C VAL A 142 6.31 -7.02 -0.67
N ARG A 143 6.06 -8.29 -0.35
CA ARG A 143 4.92 -9.05 -0.87
C ARG A 143 3.59 -8.40 -0.52
N GLN A 144 3.37 -8.06 0.75
CA GLN A 144 2.18 -7.34 1.21
C GLN A 144 1.97 -6.01 0.50
N LEU A 145 3.03 -5.24 0.25
CA LEU A 145 2.92 -3.99 -0.52
C LEU A 145 2.49 -4.23 -1.97
N ARG A 146 3.07 -5.24 -2.63
CA ARG A 146 2.75 -5.56 -4.03
C ARG A 146 1.33 -6.11 -4.20
N GLU A 147 0.86 -6.90 -3.24
CA GLU A 147 -0.47 -7.52 -3.25
C GLU A 147 -1.59 -6.60 -2.72
N SER A 148 -1.25 -5.53 -1.99
CA SER A 148 -2.26 -4.63 -1.43
C SER A 148 -3.01 -3.86 -2.51
N ALA A 149 -4.32 -3.74 -2.30
CA ALA A 149 -5.17 -2.83 -3.07
C ALA A 149 -4.78 -1.36 -2.79
N ASP A 150 -4.38 -1.04 -1.56
CA ASP A 150 -3.91 0.27 -1.12
C ASP A 150 -2.54 0.14 -0.43
N PRO A 151 -1.44 0.17 -1.19
CA PRO A 151 -0.10 0.12 -0.61
C PRO A 151 0.27 1.42 0.12
N GLY A 152 -0.36 2.55 -0.22
CA GLY A 152 -0.13 3.83 0.43
C GLY A 152 -0.55 3.79 1.90
N ALA A 153 -1.75 3.27 2.19
CA ALA A 153 -2.20 3.08 3.57
C ALA A 153 -1.27 2.18 4.40
N LEU A 154 -0.73 1.10 3.81
CA LEU A 154 0.25 0.24 4.48
C LEU A 154 1.54 1.00 4.81
N LEU A 155 2.07 1.77 3.86
CA LEU A 155 3.27 2.57 4.10
C LEU A 155 3.04 3.61 5.20
N VAL A 156 1.89 4.30 5.22
CA VAL A 156 1.55 5.28 6.26
C VAL A 156 1.43 4.62 7.64
N ASP A 157 0.83 3.43 7.72
CA ASP A 157 0.74 2.65 8.97
C ASP A 157 2.14 2.22 9.46
N TRP A 158 2.99 1.73 8.55
CA TRP A 158 4.33 1.23 8.86
C TRP A 158 5.35 2.32 9.18
N TRP A 159 5.37 3.44 8.44
CA TRP A 159 6.29 4.56 8.69
C TRP A 159 5.80 5.46 9.82
N GLY A 160 4.49 5.49 10.03
CA GLY A 160 3.89 6.40 10.96
C GLY A 160 4.16 7.86 10.60
N PHE A 161 4.77 8.63 11.52
CA PHE A 161 5.12 10.05 11.29
C PHE A 161 6.59 10.23 10.92
N ALA A 162 7.33 9.14 10.72
CA ALA A 162 8.77 9.21 10.57
C ALA A 162 9.15 9.22 9.07
N THR A 163 8.71 10.25 8.36
CA THR A 163 8.87 10.45 6.91
C THR A 163 10.07 11.34 6.53
N GLU A 164 10.90 11.75 7.49
CA GLU A 164 11.93 12.77 7.28
C GLU A 164 13.20 12.26 6.60
N ALA A 165 13.39 10.94 6.51
CA ALA A 165 14.57 10.38 5.88
C ALA A 165 14.52 10.50 4.35
N ASN A 166 15.70 10.67 3.72
CA ASN A 166 15.83 10.80 2.28
C ASN A 166 16.05 9.43 1.60
N ASP A 167 15.16 8.49 1.90
CA ASP A 167 15.13 7.16 1.31
C ASP A 167 13.80 6.93 0.59
N LEU A 168 13.78 5.96 -0.34
CA LEU A 168 12.60 5.69 -1.17
C LEU A 168 11.35 5.38 -0.34
N GLY A 169 11.46 4.57 0.71
CA GLY A 169 10.32 4.22 1.55
C GLY A 169 9.71 5.43 2.26
N SER A 170 10.55 6.33 2.78
CA SER A 170 10.12 7.59 3.39
C SER A 170 9.50 8.56 2.38
N GLN A 171 10.03 8.63 1.16
CA GLN A 171 9.44 9.42 0.05
C GLN A 171 8.06 8.88 -0.36
N LEU A 172 7.93 7.56 -0.54
CA LEU A 172 6.66 6.92 -0.87
C LEU A 172 5.61 7.10 0.25
N ALA A 173 6.03 6.97 1.51
CA ALA A 173 5.14 7.22 2.65
C ALA A 173 4.66 8.68 2.70
N ARG A 174 5.52 9.65 2.37
CA ARG A 174 5.14 11.07 2.26
C ARG A 174 4.10 11.29 1.15
N HIS A 175 4.35 10.75 -0.05
CA HIS A 175 3.40 10.82 -1.15
C HIS A 175 2.07 10.15 -0.82
N ALA A 176 2.08 9.06 -0.06
CA ALA A 176 0.84 8.43 0.43
C ALA A 176 0.05 9.36 1.38
N VAL A 177 0.72 10.09 2.28
CA VAL A 177 0.08 11.09 3.16
C VAL A 177 -0.50 12.26 2.36
N GLU A 178 0.17 12.67 1.27
CA GLU A 178 -0.27 13.73 0.37
C GLU A 178 -1.45 13.33 -0.52
N GLY A 179 -1.91 12.07 -0.45
CA GLY A 179 -3.02 11.56 -1.25
C GLY A 179 -2.60 11.07 -2.65
N SER A 180 -1.31 10.98 -2.93
CA SER A 180 -0.76 10.50 -4.21
C SER A 180 -0.69 8.97 -4.26
N GLY A 181 -1.80 8.29 -3.92
CA GLY A 181 -1.87 6.83 -3.81
C GLY A 181 -1.57 6.10 -5.12
N ASP A 182 -2.01 6.64 -6.26
CA ASP A 182 -1.77 6.06 -7.58
C ASP A 182 -0.29 6.04 -7.94
N PHE A 183 0.45 7.11 -7.64
CA PHE A 183 1.89 7.18 -7.84
C PHE A 183 2.63 6.14 -6.99
N VAL A 184 2.22 5.98 -5.73
CA VAL A 184 2.80 4.98 -4.82
C VAL A 184 2.54 3.56 -5.34
N ALA A 185 1.29 3.28 -5.75
CA ALA A 185 0.91 2.00 -6.30
C ALA A 185 1.65 1.67 -7.60
N GLU A 186 1.76 2.65 -8.51
CA GLU A 186 2.53 2.50 -9.75
C GLU A 186 4.00 2.23 -9.44
N THR A 187 4.62 3.02 -8.56
CA THR A 187 6.05 2.84 -8.23
C THR A 187 6.35 1.47 -7.62
N ILE A 188 5.47 0.96 -6.75
CA ILE A 188 5.63 -0.36 -6.10
C ILE A 188 5.41 -1.51 -7.08
N ARG A 189 4.46 -1.37 -8.02
CA ARG A 189 4.10 -2.41 -8.98
C ARG A 189 4.97 -2.39 -10.24
N SER A 190 5.52 -1.23 -10.60
CA SER A 190 6.36 -1.06 -11.78
C SER A 190 7.58 -1.95 -11.69
N ARG A 191 7.86 -2.68 -12.78
CA ARG A 191 9.00 -3.57 -12.94
C ARG A 191 9.92 -3.04 -14.04
N PRO A 192 10.96 -2.25 -13.70
CA PRO A 192 12.09 -1.99 -14.57
C PRO A 192 12.65 -3.27 -15.16
N THR A 193 13.16 -3.13 -16.37
CA THR A 193 13.99 -4.12 -17.02
C THR A 193 15.35 -4.18 -16.30
N GLU A 194 15.72 -5.37 -15.83
CA GLU A 194 16.95 -5.57 -15.05
C GLU A 194 18.15 -5.82 -15.97
N TYR A 195 19.32 -5.28 -15.63
CA TYR A 195 20.58 -5.52 -16.36
C TYR A 195 21.42 -6.57 -15.63
N LEU A 196 21.16 -7.85 -15.89
CA LEU A 196 21.70 -8.97 -15.11
C LEU A 196 22.95 -9.57 -15.78
N ARG A 197 24.00 -8.77 -16.00
CA ARG A 197 25.23 -9.26 -16.64
C ARG A 197 26.17 -9.99 -15.70
N ASP A 198 26.15 -9.66 -14.41
CA ASP A 198 26.92 -10.36 -13.39
C ASP A 198 26.13 -11.59 -12.89
N PRO A 199 26.72 -12.81 -12.90
CA PRO A 199 26.11 -13.98 -12.26
C PRO A 199 25.70 -13.77 -10.80
N ALA A 200 26.42 -12.94 -10.04
CA ALA A 200 26.09 -12.63 -8.65
C ALA A 200 24.80 -11.80 -8.54
N ASP A 201 24.63 -10.80 -9.41
CA ASP A 201 23.41 -9.98 -9.46
C ASP A 201 22.20 -10.83 -9.87
N LEU A 202 22.37 -11.68 -10.89
CA LEU A 202 21.34 -12.64 -11.29
C LEU A 202 20.93 -13.56 -10.12
N ALA A 203 21.92 -14.09 -9.40
CA ALA A 203 21.70 -14.96 -8.26
C ALA A 203 20.90 -14.26 -7.15
N ASP A 204 21.28 -13.02 -6.82
CA ASP A 204 20.61 -12.27 -5.75
C ASP A 204 19.20 -11.86 -6.14
N VAL A 205 18.98 -11.39 -7.37
CA VAL A 205 17.66 -11.04 -7.88
C VAL A 205 16.72 -12.26 -7.87
N VAL A 206 17.16 -13.40 -8.40
CA VAL A 206 16.35 -14.64 -8.40
C VAL A 206 16.05 -15.10 -6.98
N SER A 207 17.05 -15.11 -6.10
CA SER A 207 16.89 -15.51 -4.70
C SER A 207 15.98 -14.57 -3.91
N SER A 208 16.05 -13.26 -4.20
CA SER A 208 15.25 -12.22 -3.56
C SER A 208 13.80 -12.27 -4.01
N GLU A 209 13.56 -12.31 -5.32
CA GLU A 209 12.20 -12.42 -5.86
C GLU A 209 11.53 -13.74 -5.48
N ARG A 210 12.26 -14.86 -5.49
CA ARG A 210 11.71 -16.12 -4.97
C ARG A 210 11.30 -16.01 -3.50
N ALA A 211 12.11 -15.35 -2.66
CA ALA A 211 11.79 -15.12 -1.26
C ALA A 211 10.57 -14.20 -1.09
N ILE A 212 10.46 -13.14 -1.92
CA ILE A 212 9.30 -12.24 -1.93
C ILE A 212 8.04 -12.98 -2.33
N GLN A 213 8.10 -13.92 -3.28
CA GLN A 213 6.94 -14.76 -3.63
C GLN A 213 6.60 -15.83 -2.57
N GLY A 214 7.46 -16.01 -1.56
CA GLY A 214 7.28 -17.07 -0.56
C GLY A 214 7.47 -18.49 -1.11
N TRP A 215 8.13 -18.64 -2.26
CA TRP A 215 8.29 -19.93 -2.93
C TRP A 215 9.54 -20.68 -2.46
N SER A 216 9.44 -22.00 -2.38
CA SER A 216 10.60 -22.89 -2.32
C SER A 216 11.29 -22.97 -3.68
N ARG A 217 12.55 -23.44 -3.71
CA ARG A 217 13.27 -23.67 -4.98
C ARG A 217 12.54 -24.67 -5.88
N GLN A 218 11.94 -25.71 -5.29
CA GLN A 218 11.17 -26.72 -6.02
C GLN A 218 9.90 -26.13 -6.63
N GLN A 219 9.21 -25.24 -5.90
CA GLN A 219 8.03 -24.55 -6.44
C GLN A 219 8.41 -23.65 -7.63
N LEU A 220 9.47 -22.86 -7.50
CA LEU A 220 9.95 -22.04 -8.62
C LEU A 220 10.34 -22.89 -9.83
N ALA A 221 11.07 -23.98 -9.61
CA ALA A 221 11.46 -24.91 -10.67
C ALA A 221 10.25 -25.52 -11.38
N ALA A 222 9.22 -25.94 -10.62
CA ALA A 222 7.98 -26.47 -11.16
C ALA A 222 7.22 -25.43 -12.00
N ILE A 223 7.08 -24.18 -11.52
CA ILE A 223 6.41 -23.09 -12.24
C ILE A 223 7.18 -22.75 -13.54
N ALA A 224 8.51 -22.74 -13.49
CA ALA A 224 9.37 -22.45 -14.64
C ALA A 224 9.52 -23.64 -15.61
N GLY A 225 9.08 -24.84 -15.24
CA GLY A 225 9.28 -26.06 -16.03
C GLY A 225 10.76 -26.41 -16.22
N VAL A 226 11.57 -26.30 -15.16
CA VAL A 226 13.00 -26.65 -15.13
C VAL A 226 13.31 -27.57 -13.96
N ASP A 227 14.51 -28.17 -13.96
CA ASP A 227 15.00 -28.95 -12.82
C ASP A 227 15.31 -28.03 -11.62
N GLY A 228 15.07 -28.51 -10.40
CA GLY A 228 15.40 -27.79 -9.17
C GLY A 228 16.89 -27.47 -9.02
N ASP A 229 17.78 -28.29 -9.59
CA ASP A 229 19.22 -28.04 -9.59
C ASP A 229 19.59 -26.79 -10.42
N VAL A 230 18.83 -26.48 -11.47
CA VAL A 230 19.04 -25.25 -12.26
C VAL A 230 18.81 -24.01 -11.40
N VAL A 231 17.74 -23.99 -10.60
CA VAL A 231 17.46 -22.87 -9.70
C VAL A 231 18.57 -22.75 -8.65
N LEU A 232 19.05 -23.89 -8.12
CA LEU A 232 20.15 -23.90 -7.16
C LEU A 232 21.47 -23.39 -7.77
N GLN A 233 21.77 -23.76 -9.02
CA GLN A 233 22.95 -23.28 -9.74
C GLN A 233 22.89 -21.76 -9.95
N ILE A 234 21.74 -21.24 -10.40
CA ILE A 234 21.52 -19.80 -10.59
C ILE A 234 21.73 -19.05 -9.26
N GLU A 235 21.06 -19.48 -8.18
CA GLU A 235 21.19 -18.84 -6.86
C GLU A 235 22.60 -18.93 -6.25
N ARG A 236 23.44 -19.83 -6.74
CA ARG A 236 24.85 -19.97 -6.32
C ARG A 236 25.82 -19.29 -7.29
N ALA A 237 25.32 -18.49 -8.23
CA ALA A 237 26.10 -17.85 -9.29
C ALA A 237 27.00 -18.84 -10.05
N ARG A 238 26.51 -20.07 -10.27
CA ARG A 238 27.22 -21.12 -11.01
C ARG A 238 26.78 -21.13 -12.47
N SER A 239 27.64 -21.66 -13.33
CA SER A 239 27.31 -21.84 -14.75
C SER A 239 26.09 -22.72 -14.92
N VAL A 240 25.19 -22.30 -15.82
CA VAL A 240 23.97 -23.02 -16.19
C VAL A 240 24.13 -23.46 -17.64
N PRO A 241 23.78 -24.70 -18.01
CA PRO A 241 24.07 -25.25 -19.33
C PRO A 241 23.36 -24.54 -20.51
N SER A 242 22.36 -23.69 -20.25
CA SER A 242 21.66 -22.98 -21.32
C SER A 242 21.05 -21.66 -20.84
N PRO A 243 21.25 -20.54 -21.57
CA PRO A 243 20.57 -19.28 -21.30
C PRO A 243 19.03 -19.40 -21.30
N GLY A 244 18.47 -20.29 -22.13
CA GLY A 244 17.03 -20.51 -22.21
C GLY A 244 16.42 -21.01 -20.88
N ARG A 245 17.20 -21.71 -20.06
CA ARG A 245 16.75 -22.13 -18.72
C ARG A 245 16.71 -20.96 -17.74
N ILE A 246 17.67 -20.03 -17.82
CA ILE A 246 17.67 -18.80 -17.03
C ILE A 246 16.44 -17.97 -17.37
N LEU A 247 16.17 -17.76 -18.67
CA LEU A 247 15.00 -17.01 -19.14
C LEU A 247 13.68 -17.60 -18.65
N LYS A 248 13.53 -18.93 -18.61
CA LYS A 248 12.34 -19.58 -18.04
C LYS A 248 12.15 -19.27 -16.56
N VAL A 249 13.23 -19.30 -15.77
CA VAL A 249 13.19 -18.97 -14.34
C VAL A 249 12.82 -17.51 -14.13
N LEU A 250 13.42 -16.59 -14.90
CA LEU A 250 13.10 -15.15 -14.83
C LEU A 250 11.65 -14.87 -15.25
N ALA A 251 11.16 -15.51 -16.31
CA ALA A 251 9.77 -15.39 -16.73
C ALA A 251 8.79 -15.88 -15.66
N ALA A 252 9.09 -16.99 -14.97
CA ALA A 252 8.28 -17.48 -13.86
C ALA A 252 8.22 -16.51 -12.67
N LEU A 253 9.26 -15.70 -12.46
CA LEU A 253 9.28 -14.63 -11.46
C LEU A 253 8.71 -13.30 -11.99
N ASN A 254 8.30 -13.26 -13.26
CA ASN A 254 7.86 -12.06 -13.97
C ASN A 254 8.93 -10.96 -13.98
N ILE A 255 10.18 -11.35 -14.24
CA ILE A 255 11.35 -10.46 -14.34
C ILE A 255 11.73 -10.34 -15.81
N GLU A 256 11.77 -9.11 -16.31
CA GLU A 256 12.28 -8.80 -17.64
C GLU A 256 13.77 -8.45 -17.56
N ALA A 257 14.61 -9.20 -18.26
CA ALA A 257 16.05 -8.95 -18.29
C ALA A 257 16.46 -8.33 -19.64
N SER A 258 17.24 -7.25 -19.57
CA SER A 258 17.84 -6.59 -20.74
C SER A 258 19.20 -7.19 -21.11
N ALA A 259 19.87 -7.82 -20.15
CA ALA A 259 21.13 -8.53 -20.33
C ALA A 259 21.17 -9.75 -19.41
N LEU A 260 21.90 -10.77 -19.85
CA LEU A 260 22.16 -12.00 -19.11
C LEU A 260 23.68 -12.21 -19.00
N PRO A 261 24.16 -12.97 -18.00
CA PRO A 261 25.58 -13.28 -17.93
C PRO A 261 25.97 -14.17 -19.12
N ASP A 262 27.21 -14.02 -19.58
CA ASP A 262 27.80 -14.90 -20.57
C ASP A 262 27.96 -16.29 -19.94
N VAL A 263 26.99 -17.16 -20.20
CA VAL A 263 27.05 -18.57 -19.81
C VAL A 263 28.05 -19.24 -20.73
N VAL A 264 29.24 -19.51 -20.21
CA VAL A 264 30.23 -20.33 -20.90
C VAL A 264 29.63 -21.72 -21.08
N LEU A 265 29.20 -22.03 -22.30
CA LEU A 265 28.85 -23.38 -22.73
C LEU A 265 30.14 -24.21 -22.59
N THR A 266 30.24 -24.98 -21.52
CA THR A 266 31.33 -25.93 -21.28
C THR A 266 30.86 -27.33 -21.64
#